data_AF-E0XSH5-F1
#
_entry.id   AF-E0XSH5-F1
#
_cell.length_a   1.000
_cell.length_b   1.000
_cell.length_c   1.000
_cell.angle_alpha   90.00
_cell.angle_beta   90.00
_cell.angle_gamma   90.00
#
_symmetry.space_group_name_H-M   'P 1'
#
loop_
_entity.id
_entity.type
_entity.pdbx_description
1 polymer ?
#
loop_
_entity_poly.entity_id
_entity_poly.type
_entity_poly.pdbx_seq_one_letter_code
_entity_poly.pdbx_strand_id
1 'polypeptide(L)'
;MPDWAPGKQAALHLYFGHHKGDSIRLAFADRLEGPWKMWTDPILPLAESLFLPADPSPDHSIPEPDWVDALDGDYLYAHVASPDVHIDEANQRLVMYYHGLLPGGDQQTRLATSTDGINFKPREPLLGPPYFRATKLDGMIYLSMWEGQLGRTRSWEGPIDLAPKELLPDEITRAPDRQIRHGHVFAHQGRLHLTFSRIGDAPERLLHCELKPAEAWSDWSFGPVSEMLRPAPGWEGGDLPVAASIMGTVMERVNELRDPALFLDQGQVWITYCGGGESGIGIARVEGL
;
A
#
# COMPACT_ATOMS: atom_id res chain seq x y z
N MET A 1 -12.01 4.00 -13.40
CA MET A 1 -11.99 5.47 -13.51
C MET A 1 -13.36 6.02 -13.87
N PRO A 2 -13.83 7.04 -13.15
CA PRO A 2 -15.17 7.60 -13.34
C PRO A 2 -15.24 8.48 -14.59
N ASP A 3 -16.41 8.51 -15.24
CA ASP A 3 -16.64 9.26 -16.49
C ASP A 3 -16.58 10.78 -16.30
N TRP A 4 -16.80 11.26 -15.07
CA TRP A 4 -16.71 12.69 -14.78
C TRP A 4 -15.28 13.22 -14.77
N ALA A 5 -14.26 12.35 -14.65
CA ALA A 5 -12.86 12.76 -14.58
C ALA A 5 -12.31 13.07 -15.99
N PRO A 6 -12.00 14.33 -16.33
CA PRO A 6 -11.61 14.69 -17.70
C PRO A 6 -10.29 14.04 -18.16
N GLY A 7 -9.43 13.65 -17.22
CA GLY A 7 -8.15 12.98 -17.50
C GLY A 7 -8.29 11.46 -17.66
N LYS A 8 -9.50 10.90 -17.65
CA LYS A 8 -9.75 9.47 -17.91
C LYS A 8 -9.19 9.06 -19.28
N GLN A 9 -8.18 8.20 -19.25
CA GLN A 9 -7.56 7.64 -20.47
C GLN A 9 -8.20 6.32 -20.90
N ALA A 10 -8.70 5.54 -19.94
CA ALA A 10 -9.36 4.25 -20.14
C ALA A 10 -10.24 3.88 -18.94
N ALA A 11 -10.89 2.72 -18.99
CA ALA A 11 -11.69 2.21 -17.88
C ALA A 11 -10.87 2.03 -16.58
N LEU A 12 -9.63 1.54 -16.70
CA LEU A 12 -8.74 1.23 -15.58
C LEU A 12 -7.54 2.18 -15.57
N HIS A 13 -7.25 2.75 -14.40
CA HIS A 13 -6.00 3.46 -14.11
C HIS A 13 -5.30 2.72 -12.96
N LEU A 14 -4.03 2.41 -13.15
CA LEU A 14 -3.14 1.81 -12.16
C LEU A 14 -2.08 2.85 -11.79
N TYR A 15 -2.16 3.38 -10.58
CA TYR A 15 -1.15 4.27 -10.02
C TYR A 15 -0.13 3.43 -9.26
N PHE A 16 1.16 3.67 -9.49
CA PHE A 16 2.22 2.90 -8.87
C PHE A 16 3.48 3.75 -8.66
N GLY A 17 4.32 3.36 -7.72
CA GLY A 17 5.61 3.99 -7.44
C GLY A 17 6.71 2.95 -7.34
N HIS A 18 7.94 3.34 -7.65
CA HIS A 18 9.11 2.53 -7.35
C HIS A 18 9.50 2.73 -5.88
N HIS A 19 10.01 1.70 -5.20
CA HIS A 19 10.38 1.76 -3.77
C HIS A 19 11.27 2.97 -3.46
N LYS A 20 12.28 3.19 -4.29
CA LYS A 20 13.18 4.36 -4.26
C LYS A 20 12.90 5.38 -5.37
N GLY A 21 11.64 5.46 -5.80
CA GLY A 21 11.22 6.26 -6.93
C GLY A 21 11.08 7.74 -6.61
N ASP A 22 11.38 8.58 -7.59
CA ASP A 22 11.18 10.03 -7.55
C ASP A 22 9.79 10.46 -8.03
N SER A 23 8.88 9.51 -8.27
CA SER A 23 7.56 9.81 -8.81
C SER A 23 6.56 8.67 -8.66
N ILE A 24 5.29 9.04 -8.45
CA ILE A 24 4.14 8.16 -8.72
C ILE A 24 3.82 8.25 -10.21
N ARG A 25 3.66 7.09 -10.85
CA ARG A 25 3.39 6.89 -12.28
C ARG A 25 1.99 6.32 -12.50
N LEU A 26 1.56 6.35 -13.75
CA LEU A 26 0.26 5.81 -14.18
C LEU A 26 0.42 4.90 -15.39
N ALA A 27 -0.23 3.73 -15.31
CA ALA A 27 -0.59 2.93 -16.46
C ALA A 27 -2.11 2.87 -16.62
N PHE A 28 -2.61 2.76 -17.83
CA PHE A 28 -4.05 2.67 -18.09
C PHE A 28 -4.40 1.62 -19.16
N ALA A 29 -5.58 1.03 -19.03
CA ALA A 29 -6.10 0.01 -19.94
C ALA A 29 -7.64 -0.04 -19.91
N ASP A 30 -8.25 -0.50 -20.99
CA ASP A 30 -9.70 -0.75 -21.04
C ASP A 30 -10.10 -2.12 -20.49
N ARG A 31 -9.12 -3.02 -20.33
CA ARG A 31 -9.29 -4.40 -19.85
C ARG A 31 -8.11 -4.79 -18.97
N LEU A 32 -8.33 -5.67 -18.01
CA LEU A 32 -7.32 -6.08 -17.04
C LEU A 32 -6.12 -6.78 -17.69
N GLU A 33 -6.36 -7.58 -18.73
CA GLU A 33 -5.31 -8.25 -19.52
C GLU A 33 -4.52 -7.28 -20.40
N GLY A 34 -4.98 -6.03 -20.50
CA GLY A 34 -4.37 -5.00 -21.31
C GLY A 34 -4.77 -5.02 -22.80
N PRO A 35 -3.94 -4.43 -23.68
CA PRO A 35 -2.61 -3.90 -23.37
C PRO A 35 -2.66 -2.68 -22.43
N TRP A 36 -1.72 -2.63 -21.49
CA TRP A 36 -1.52 -1.47 -20.62
C TRP A 36 -0.63 -0.43 -21.32
N LYS A 37 -1.02 0.84 -21.24
CA LYS A 37 -0.26 1.96 -21.76
C LYS A 37 0.25 2.83 -20.62
N MET A 38 1.50 3.27 -20.74
CA MET A 38 2.09 4.21 -19.80
C MET A 38 1.64 5.62 -20.09
N TRP A 39 1.21 6.34 -19.06
CA TRP A 39 1.19 7.80 -19.09
C TRP A 39 2.62 8.31 -19.01
N THR A 40 2.97 9.27 -19.86
CA THR A 40 4.35 9.70 -20.04
C THR A 40 4.88 10.45 -18.82
N ASP A 41 4.13 11.44 -18.36
CA ASP A 41 4.52 12.33 -17.27
C ASP A 41 4.32 11.69 -15.89
N PRO A 42 5.05 12.13 -14.85
CA PRO A 42 4.75 11.71 -13.49
C PRO A 42 3.38 12.26 -13.06
N ILE A 43 2.61 11.45 -12.32
CA ILE A 43 1.33 11.86 -11.72
C ILE A 43 1.58 12.71 -10.48
N LEU A 44 2.59 12.32 -9.70
CA LEU A 44 3.08 13.11 -8.58
C LEU A 44 4.61 12.97 -8.51
N PRO A 45 5.37 13.96 -9.00
CA PRO A 45 6.82 13.97 -8.85
C PRO A 45 7.20 14.29 -7.40
N LEU A 46 8.33 13.75 -6.94
CA LEU A 46 8.87 13.92 -5.59
C LEU A 46 9.06 15.40 -5.25
N ALA A 47 9.55 16.19 -6.19
CA ALA A 47 9.75 17.63 -6.02
C ALA A 47 8.46 18.41 -5.71
N GLU A 48 7.29 17.88 -6.06
CA GLU A 48 5.98 18.49 -5.80
C GLU A 48 5.24 17.83 -4.62
N SER A 49 5.77 16.73 -4.09
CA SER A 49 5.08 15.83 -3.13
C SER A 49 4.96 16.36 -1.70
N LEU A 50 5.62 17.48 -1.37
CA LEU A 50 5.80 18.02 -0.01
C LEU A 50 6.63 17.12 0.94
N PHE A 51 7.38 16.16 0.39
CA PHE A 51 8.48 15.47 1.07
C PHE A 51 9.84 16.03 0.63
N LEU A 52 10.92 15.47 1.19
CA LEU A 52 12.27 15.84 0.76
C LEU A 52 12.44 15.64 -0.75
N PRO A 53 12.97 16.62 -1.49
CA PRO A 53 13.14 16.51 -2.94
C PRO A 53 14.41 15.78 -3.37
N ALA A 54 15.31 15.49 -2.43
CA ALA A 54 16.59 14.82 -2.64
C ALA A 54 17.07 14.17 -1.34
N ASP A 55 17.95 13.18 -1.47
CA ASP A 55 18.52 12.44 -0.33
C ASP A 55 19.15 13.41 0.68
N PRO A 56 18.77 13.32 1.97
CA PRO A 56 19.38 14.14 3.00
C PRO A 56 20.80 13.62 3.29
N SER A 57 21.70 14.54 3.67
CA SER A 57 22.95 14.13 4.31
C SER A 57 22.65 13.60 5.72
N PRO A 58 23.30 12.53 6.20
CA PRO A 58 23.12 12.05 7.56
C PRO A 58 23.41 13.18 8.57
N ASP A 59 22.41 13.49 9.41
CA ASP A 59 22.57 14.41 10.53
C ASP A 59 22.64 13.61 11.83
N HIS A 60 23.87 13.37 12.30
CA HIS A 60 24.13 12.61 13.53
C HIS A 60 23.63 13.28 14.82
N SER A 61 23.08 14.51 14.74
CA SER A 61 22.41 15.15 15.87
C SER A 61 20.94 14.73 16.02
N ILE A 62 20.35 14.14 14.98
CA ILE A 62 18.99 13.60 14.99
C ILE A 62 19.07 12.12 15.36
N PRO A 63 18.35 11.65 16.40
CA PRO A 63 18.26 10.23 16.70
C PRO A 63 17.75 9.46 15.48
N GLU A 64 18.44 8.38 15.12
CA GLU A 64 17.98 7.48 14.07
C GLU A 64 16.65 6.83 14.49
N PRO A 65 15.70 6.63 13.56
CA PRO A 65 14.51 5.86 13.85
C PRO A 65 14.84 4.44 14.31
N ASP A 66 14.08 3.90 15.27
CA ASP A 66 14.34 2.59 15.90
C ASP A 66 14.38 1.40 14.90
N TRP A 67 13.85 1.58 13.68
CA TRP A 67 13.81 0.55 12.64
C TRP A 67 15.05 0.52 11.72
N VAL A 68 15.99 1.46 11.88
CA VAL A 68 17.16 1.63 10.99
C VAL A 68 18.24 0.56 11.19
N ASP A 69 18.35 -0.02 12.39
CA ASP A 69 19.38 -1.02 12.72
C ASP A 69 19.40 -2.22 11.74
N ALA A 70 18.24 -2.54 11.14
CA ALA A 70 18.09 -3.64 10.20
C ALA A 70 18.45 -3.31 8.74
N LEU A 71 18.78 -2.05 8.43
CA LEU A 71 18.88 -1.53 7.05
C LEU A 71 20.29 -1.15 6.58
N ASP A 72 21.32 -1.34 7.41
CA ASP A 72 22.74 -1.09 7.05
C ASP A 72 22.96 0.28 6.35
N GLY A 73 22.30 1.33 6.85
CA GLY A 73 22.39 2.69 6.31
C GLY A 73 21.46 3.00 5.11
N ASP A 74 20.69 2.03 4.62
CA ASP A 74 19.78 2.18 3.48
C ASP A 74 18.38 2.72 3.89
N TYR A 75 18.36 3.87 4.57
CA TYR A 75 17.13 4.50 5.08
C TYR A 75 16.95 5.97 4.70
N LEU A 76 18.04 6.67 4.34
CA LEU A 76 18.04 8.09 3.99
C LEU A 76 17.98 8.32 2.48
N TYR A 77 16.93 7.81 1.82
CA TYR A 77 16.69 8.07 0.40
C TYR A 77 15.35 8.78 0.20
N ALA A 78 15.36 9.90 -0.50
CA ALA A 78 14.16 10.66 -0.78
C ALA A 78 13.32 9.95 -1.84
N HIS A 79 12.05 9.75 -1.54
CA HIS A 79 11.14 8.99 -2.41
C HIS A 79 9.68 9.40 -2.19
N VAL A 80 8.85 9.03 -3.16
CA VAL A 80 7.39 9.08 -3.08
C VAL A 80 6.82 7.75 -3.58
N ALA A 81 6.07 7.05 -2.72
CA ALA A 81 5.74 5.65 -2.99
C ALA A 81 4.38 5.19 -2.43
N SER A 82 4.04 3.95 -2.79
CA SER A 82 2.84 3.19 -2.40
C SER A 82 1.54 3.99 -2.45
N PRO A 83 1.16 4.50 -3.64
CA PRO A 83 -0.08 5.25 -3.79
C PRO A 83 -1.29 4.35 -3.51
N ASP A 84 -2.26 4.91 -2.78
CA ASP A 84 -3.56 4.32 -2.51
C ASP A 84 -4.66 5.30 -2.93
N VAL A 85 -5.34 4.99 -4.04
CA VAL A 85 -6.22 5.94 -4.73
C VAL A 85 -7.69 5.55 -4.59
N HIS A 86 -8.48 6.49 -4.07
CA HIS A 86 -9.90 6.36 -3.81
C HIS A 86 -10.72 7.33 -4.67
N ILE A 87 -11.90 6.89 -5.08
CA ILE A 87 -12.88 7.74 -5.76
C ILE A 87 -13.85 8.27 -4.69
N ASP A 88 -13.81 9.59 -4.46
CA ASP A 88 -14.75 10.30 -3.60
C ASP A 88 -15.90 10.87 -4.46
N GLU A 89 -16.84 9.99 -4.80
CA GLU A 89 -17.96 10.30 -5.71
C GLU A 89 -18.80 11.49 -5.25
N ALA A 90 -19.01 11.64 -3.94
CA ALA A 90 -19.83 12.72 -3.38
C ALA A 90 -19.25 14.12 -3.68
N ASN A 91 -17.92 14.21 -3.82
CA ASN A 91 -17.21 15.45 -4.10
C ASN A 91 -16.60 15.48 -5.50
N GLN A 92 -16.86 14.47 -6.34
CA GLN A 92 -16.30 14.29 -7.68
C GLN A 92 -14.79 14.57 -7.72
N ARG A 93 -14.06 13.89 -6.82
CA ARG A 93 -12.61 13.96 -6.75
C ARG A 93 -12.01 12.58 -6.49
N LEU A 94 -10.75 12.44 -6.81
CA LEU A 94 -9.90 11.36 -6.39
C LEU A 94 -9.08 11.80 -5.18
N VAL A 95 -8.87 10.88 -4.28
CA VAL A 95 -8.02 11.02 -3.10
C VAL A 95 -6.90 10.01 -3.23
N MET A 96 -5.65 10.44 -3.06
CA MET A 96 -4.48 9.57 -3.06
C MET A 96 -3.77 9.70 -1.72
N TYR A 97 -3.70 8.62 -0.94
CA TYR A 97 -2.68 8.51 0.09
C TYR A 97 -1.36 8.09 -0.54
N TYR A 98 -0.27 8.63 -0.04
CA TYR A 98 1.10 8.29 -0.46
C TYR A 98 2.05 8.62 0.67
N HIS A 99 3.22 8.00 0.70
CA HIS A 99 4.24 8.30 1.71
C HIS A 99 5.55 8.76 1.09
N GLY A 100 6.42 9.30 1.93
CA GLY A 100 7.77 9.71 1.56
C GLY A 100 8.60 10.08 2.78
N LEU A 101 9.86 10.44 2.52
CA LEU A 101 10.88 10.68 3.53
C LEU A 101 10.80 12.09 4.15
N LEU A 102 10.92 12.15 5.48
CA LEU A 102 11.12 13.38 6.25
C LEU A 102 12.61 13.67 6.53
N PRO A 103 12.99 14.91 6.90
CA PRO A 103 14.37 15.26 7.25
C PRO A 103 15.06 14.36 8.27
N GLY A 104 14.30 13.82 9.25
CA GLY A 104 14.84 12.94 10.28
C GLY A 104 14.95 11.47 9.88
N GLY A 105 14.72 11.12 8.62
CA GLY A 105 14.74 9.73 8.13
C GLY A 105 13.44 8.95 8.37
N ASP A 106 12.49 9.51 9.12
CA ASP A 106 11.16 8.93 9.28
C ASP A 106 10.37 8.98 7.96
N GLN A 107 9.47 8.02 7.77
CA GLN A 107 8.58 7.95 6.63
C GLN A 107 7.14 8.17 7.09
N GLN A 108 6.42 9.07 6.43
CA GLN A 108 5.07 9.45 6.84
C GLN A 108 4.15 9.52 5.64
N THR A 109 2.84 9.40 5.89
CA THR A 109 1.80 9.50 4.87
C THR A 109 1.27 10.92 4.74
N ARG A 110 1.04 11.33 3.49
CA ARG A 110 0.28 12.52 3.07
C ARG A 110 -0.90 12.12 2.20
N LEU A 111 -1.74 13.11 1.92
CA LEU A 111 -2.86 13.00 0.98
C LEU A 111 -2.72 14.02 -0.15
N ALA A 112 -3.03 13.60 -1.37
CA ALA A 112 -3.23 14.48 -2.52
C ALA A 112 -4.64 14.30 -3.10
N THR A 113 -5.17 15.33 -3.74
CA THR A 113 -6.48 15.24 -4.42
C THR A 113 -6.40 15.61 -5.90
N SER A 114 -7.27 15.02 -6.71
CA SER A 114 -7.39 15.33 -8.14
C SER A 114 -8.85 15.37 -8.55
N THR A 115 -9.20 16.21 -9.53
CA THR A 115 -10.55 16.22 -10.14
C THR A 115 -10.56 15.61 -11.55
N ASP A 116 -9.40 15.14 -12.04
CA ASP A 116 -9.25 14.62 -13.40
C ASP A 116 -8.54 13.26 -13.47
N GLY A 117 -7.92 12.81 -12.38
CA GLY A 117 -7.18 11.54 -12.33
C GLY A 117 -5.76 11.63 -12.92
N ILE A 118 -5.27 12.82 -13.22
CA ILE A 118 -3.91 13.05 -13.75
C ILE A 118 -3.17 14.07 -12.89
N ASN A 119 -3.80 15.20 -12.57
CA ASN A 119 -3.19 16.29 -11.82
C ASN A 119 -3.57 16.18 -10.34
N PHE A 120 -2.68 15.57 -9.54
CA PHE A 120 -2.85 15.46 -8.09
C PHE A 120 -2.20 16.64 -7.36
N LYS A 121 -2.90 17.19 -6.37
CA LYS A 121 -2.45 18.31 -5.54
C LYS A 121 -2.22 17.84 -4.10
N PRO A 122 -0.95 17.70 -3.67
CA PRO A 122 -0.58 17.42 -2.28
C PRO A 122 -1.18 18.38 -1.26
N ARG A 123 -1.32 17.86 -0.03
CA ARG A 123 -1.80 18.61 1.14
C ARG A 123 -0.73 18.58 2.24
N GLU A 124 -0.60 19.70 2.95
CA GLU A 124 0.42 19.93 3.97
C GLU A 124 0.33 19.06 5.25
N PRO A 125 -0.82 18.53 5.68
CA PRO A 125 -0.85 17.67 6.87
C PRO A 125 -0.14 16.33 6.66
N LEU A 126 0.61 15.89 7.68
CA LEU A 126 1.03 14.50 7.83
C LEU A 126 -0.08 13.73 8.54
N LEU A 127 -0.38 12.51 8.08
CA LEU A 127 -1.54 11.75 8.54
C LEU A 127 -1.18 10.58 9.46
N GLY A 128 0.05 10.10 9.41
CA GLY A 128 0.52 8.98 10.22
C GLY A 128 1.53 8.10 9.47
N PRO A 129 1.82 6.90 10.00
CA PRO A 129 2.83 5.97 9.46
C PRO A 129 2.70 5.72 7.95
N PRO A 130 3.76 5.21 7.29
CA PRO A 130 3.74 4.98 5.85
C PRO A 130 2.76 3.84 5.49
N TYR A 131 2.50 3.68 4.19
CA TYR A 131 1.67 2.61 3.62
C TYR A 131 0.18 2.64 3.98
N PHE A 132 -0.42 3.82 4.11
CA PHE A 132 -1.88 3.90 4.26
C PHE A 132 -2.59 3.20 3.09
N ARG A 133 -3.44 2.25 3.45
CA ARG A 133 -4.31 1.48 2.56
C ARG A 133 -5.71 1.51 3.14
N ALA A 134 -6.64 2.16 2.46
CA ALA A 134 -7.95 2.49 3.01
C ALA A 134 -9.11 1.77 2.30
N THR A 135 -10.25 1.67 2.99
CA THR A 135 -11.52 1.25 2.39
C THR A 135 -12.70 1.85 3.14
N LYS A 136 -13.83 2.05 2.46
CA LYS A 136 -15.06 2.54 3.07
C LYS A 136 -16.04 1.41 3.37
N LEU A 137 -16.57 1.38 4.59
CA LEU A 137 -17.65 0.49 5.02
C LEU A 137 -18.57 1.25 5.98
N ASP A 138 -19.88 1.22 5.71
CA ASP A 138 -20.93 1.81 6.57
C ASP A 138 -20.67 3.24 7.05
N GLY A 139 -20.14 4.08 6.14
CA GLY A 139 -19.85 5.49 6.42
C GLY A 139 -18.57 5.75 7.21
N MET A 140 -17.80 4.71 7.55
CA MET A 140 -16.46 4.79 8.12
C MET A 140 -15.41 4.46 7.04
N ILE A 141 -14.25 5.10 7.11
CA ILE A 141 -13.05 4.72 6.37
C ILE A 141 -12.16 3.94 7.34
N TYR A 142 -11.81 2.71 6.99
CA TYR A 142 -10.86 1.88 7.72
C TYR A 142 -9.54 1.88 6.98
N LEU A 143 -8.44 1.81 7.73
CA LEU A 143 -7.08 1.83 7.19
C LEU A 143 -6.24 0.70 7.78
N SER A 144 -5.35 0.15 6.96
CA SER A 144 -4.13 -0.51 7.39
C SER A 144 -2.93 0.35 7.00
N MET A 145 -1.83 0.19 7.72
CA MET A 145 -0.57 0.88 7.45
C MET A 145 0.62 -0.01 7.83
N TRP A 146 1.82 0.58 7.89
CA TRP A 146 3.04 -0.07 8.33
C TRP A 146 2.83 -0.97 9.57
N GLU A 147 3.49 -2.13 9.57
CA GLU A 147 3.38 -3.18 10.61
C GLU A 147 1.98 -3.79 10.77
N GLY A 148 1.05 -3.45 9.88
CA GLY A 148 -0.34 -3.87 9.96
C GLY A 148 -1.16 -3.08 10.99
N GLN A 149 -0.65 -1.94 11.49
CA GLN A 149 -1.44 -1.09 12.38
C GLN A 149 -2.74 -0.69 11.70
N LEU A 150 -3.85 -0.74 12.44
CA LEU A 150 -5.17 -0.40 11.95
C LEU A 150 -5.56 1.01 12.38
N GLY A 151 -6.44 1.63 11.61
CA GLY A 151 -7.04 2.91 11.95
C GLY A 151 -8.42 3.10 11.35
N ARG A 152 -9.10 4.15 11.79
CA ARG A 152 -10.38 4.56 11.20
C ARG A 152 -10.55 6.07 11.18
N THR A 153 -11.37 6.55 10.26
CA THR A 153 -11.72 7.97 10.16
C THR A 153 -13.05 8.17 9.44
N ARG A 154 -13.65 9.34 9.63
CA ARG A 154 -14.88 9.76 8.93
C ARG A 154 -14.62 10.69 7.74
N SER A 155 -13.39 11.16 7.57
CA SER A 155 -12.99 12.00 6.43
C SER A 155 -11.67 11.51 5.87
N TRP A 156 -11.51 11.60 4.55
CA TRP A 156 -10.25 11.25 3.90
C TRP A 156 -9.04 12.02 4.47
N GLU A 157 -9.24 13.26 4.89
CA GLU A 157 -8.22 14.13 5.47
C GLU A 157 -7.94 13.86 6.97
N GLY A 158 -8.66 12.94 7.60
CA GLY A 158 -8.57 12.68 9.03
C GLY A 158 -9.46 13.58 9.90
N PRO A 159 -9.22 13.64 11.22
CA PRO A 159 -8.15 12.96 11.95
C PRO A 159 -8.28 11.43 11.91
N ILE A 160 -7.17 10.72 12.05
CA ILE A 160 -7.13 9.25 12.08
C ILE A 160 -7.16 8.78 13.53
N ASP A 161 -8.15 7.96 13.89
CA ASP A 161 -8.21 7.22 15.14
C ASP A 161 -7.42 5.92 14.96
N LEU A 162 -6.21 5.86 15.53
CA LEU A 162 -5.32 4.71 15.44
C LEU A 162 -5.68 3.66 16.49
N ALA A 163 -5.71 2.41 16.06
CA ALA A 163 -5.80 1.28 16.96
C ALA A 163 -4.50 1.13 17.78
N PRO A 164 -4.57 0.51 18.99
CA PRO A 164 -3.40 0.00 19.67
C PRO A 164 -2.54 -0.88 18.75
N LYS A 165 -1.21 -0.80 18.85
CA LYS A 165 -0.31 -1.57 17.97
C LYS A 165 -0.47 -3.07 18.14
N GLU A 166 -0.86 -3.49 19.33
CA GLU A 166 -1.06 -4.88 19.74
C GLU A 166 -2.46 -5.41 19.40
N LEU A 167 -3.26 -4.65 18.64
CA LEU A 167 -4.63 -5.05 18.29
C LEU A 167 -4.65 -6.33 17.44
N LEU A 168 -3.71 -6.48 16.50
CA LEU A 168 -3.64 -7.69 15.68
C LEU A 168 -3.10 -8.87 16.50
N PRO A 169 -3.79 -10.02 16.52
CA PRO A 169 -3.30 -11.23 17.18
C PRO A 169 -1.95 -11.72 16.63
N ASP A 170 -1.16 -12.35 17.50
CA ASP A 170 0.14 -12.93 17.17
C ASP A 170 0.05 -13.98 16.06
N GLU A 171 -1.08 -14.67 15.86
CA GLU A 171 -1.23 -15.61 14.74
C GLU A 171 -1.22 -14.91 13.37
N ILE A 172 -1.66 -13.65 13.34
CA ILE A 172 -1.69 -12.81 12.13
C ILE A 172 -0.31 -12.25 11.85
N THR A 173 0.28 -11.56 12.84
CA THR A 173 1.59 -10.92 12.69
C THR A 173 2.73 -11.95 12.68
N ARG A 174 2.54 -13.08 13.36
CA ARG A 174 3.58 -14.04 13.77
C ARG A 174 4.70 -13.36 14.57
N ALA A 175 4.31 -12.44 15.45
CA ALA A 175 5.21 -11.83 16.42
C ALA A 175 5.85 -12.89 17.34
N PRO A 176 7.07 -12.61 17.88
CA PRO A 176 7.91 -11.45 17.58
C PRO A 176 8.71 -11.61 16.28
N ASP A 177 8.74 -12.81 15.70
CA ASP A 177 9.69 -13.16 14.62
C ASP A 177 9.35 -12.57 13.25
N ARG A 178 8.08 -12.17 13.06
CA ARG A 178 7.57 -11.66 11.80
C ARG A 178 6.71 -10.44 12.02
N GLN A 179 6.62 -9.65 10.97
CA GLN A 179 5.90 -8.39 10.95
C GLN A 179 5.23 -8.21 9.60
N ILE A 180 4.02 -7.63 9.60
CA ILE A 180 3.36 -7.27 8.36
C ILE A 180 4.17 -6.19 7.64
N ARG A 181 4.56 -6.45 6.39
CA ARG A 181 5.27 -5.46 5.57
C ARG A 181 4.26 -4.51 4.93
N HIS A 182 3.39 -5.07 4.09
CA HIS A 182 2.31 -4.37 3.43
C HIS A 182 1.00 -5.04 3.82
N GLY A 183 0.00 -4.24 4.16
CA GLY A 183 -1.37 -4.71 4.41
C GLY A 183 -2.35 -3.80 3.70
N HIS A 184 -3.42 -4.38 3.17
CA HIS A 184 -4.53 -3.66 2.57
C HIS A 184 -5.86 -4.17 3.14
N VAL A 185 -6.63 -3.24 3.73
CA VAL A 185 -8.01 -3.48 4.14
C VAL A 185 -8.95 -3.21 2.98
N PHE A 186 -9.88 -4.12 2.74
CA PHE A 186 -10.84 -4.06 1.64
C PHE A 186 -12.24 -4.40 2.13
N ALA A 187 -13.20 -3.54 1.84
CA ALA A 187 -14.60 -3.77 2.20
C ALA A 187 -15.32 -4.49 1.06
N HIS A 188 -15.91 -5.66 1.35
CA HIS A 188 -16.70 -6.40 0.38
C HIS A 188 -17.85 -7.14 1.07
N GLN A 189 -19.05 -7.07 0.47
CA GLN A 189 -20.26 -7.73 1.00
C GLN A 189 -20.52 -7.48 2.51
N GLY A 190 -20.28 -6.25 2.97
CA GLY A 190 -20.47 -5.85 4.38
C GLY A 190 -19.39 -6.36 5.35
N ARG A 191 -18.29 -6.92 4.85
CA ARG A 191 -17.17 -7.44 5.63
C ARG A 191 -15.89 -6.68 5.32
N LEU A 192 -14.93 -6.70 6.25
CA LEU A 192 -13.57 -6.22 5.99
C LEU A 192 -12.64 -7.41 5.79
N HIS A 193 -11.76 -7.29 4.81
CA HIS A 193 -10.73 -8.27 4.49
C HIS A 193 -9.37 -7.60 4.58
N LEU A 194 -8.46 -8.17 5.38
CA LEU A 194 -7.06 -7.76 5.43
C LEU A 194 -6.26 -8.74 4.58
N THR A 195 -5.69 -8.24 3.49
CA THR A 195 -4.70 -8.98 2.70
C THR A 195 -3.32 -8.38 2.97
N PHE A 196 -2.32 -9.22 3.23
CA PHE A 196 -1.03 -8.74 3.72
C PHE A 196 0.13 -9.66 3.35
N SER A 197 1.35 -9.15 3.38
CA SER A 197 2.59 -9.92 3.34
C SER A 197 3.38 -9.75 4.65
N ARG A 198 4.32 -10.65 4.95
CA ARG A 198 5.13 -10.59 6.18
C ARG A 198 6.62 -10.68 5.88
N ILE A 199 7.38 -9.78 6.49
CA ILE A 199 8.83 -9.91 6.60
C ILE A 199 9.15 -11.18 7.40
N GLY A 200 10.13 -11.96 6.95
CA GLY A 200 10.59 -13.19 7.60
C GLY A 200 9.81 -14.45 7.23
N ASP A 201 8.76 -14.35 6.40
CA ASP A 201 8.15 -15.53 5.78
C ASP A 201 9.05 -16.08 4.65
N ALA A 202 9.01 -17.41 4.44
CA ALA A 202 9.84 -18.12 3.46
C ALA A 202 8.99 -19.09 2.61
N PRO A 203 8.58 -18.72 1.37
CA PRO A 203 8.74 -17.40 0.77
C PRO A 203 7.79 -16.36 1.41
N GLU A 204 8.11 -15.08 1.26
CA GLU A 204 7.13 -14.01 1.47
C GLU A 204 6.02 -14.14 0.42
N ARG A 205 4.78 -14.16 0.88
CA ARG A 205 3.59 -14.46 0.06
C ARG A 205 2.40 -13.66 0.58
N LEU A 206 1.31 -13.63 -0.18
CA LEU A 206 0.11 -12.89 0.20
C LEU A 206 -0.80 -13.77 1.03
N LEU A 207 -1.17 -13.25 2.19
CA LEU A 207 -2.02 -13.86 3.20
C LEU A 207 -3.30 -13.07 3.33
N HIS A 208 -4.32 -13.70 3.89
CA HIS A 208 -5.63 -13.10 4.10
C HIS A 208 -6.21 -13.47 5.45
N CYS A 209 -6.89 -12.52 6.09
CA CYS A 209 -7.83 -12.79 7.16
C CYS A 209 -9.05 -11.85 7.07
N GLU A 210 -10.19 -12.30 7.58
CA GLU A 210 -11.38 -11.45 7.75
C GLU A 210 -11.26 -10.63 9.03
N LEU A 211 -11.67 -9.36 8.98
CA LEU A 211 -11.79 -8.48 10.14
C LEU A 211 -13.27 -8.16 10.37
N LYS A 212 -13.69 -8.18 11.63
CA LYS A 212 -15.02 -7.71 12.02
C LYS A 212 -14.86 -6.48 12.92
N PRO A 213 -15.09 -5.28 12.36
CA PRO A 213 -14.92 -4.06 13.13
C PRO A 213 -16.02 -3.93 14.19
N ALA A 214 -15.66 -3.34 15.32
CA ALA A 214 -16.55 -2.94 16.40
C ALA A 214 -16.29 -1.48 16.80
N GLU A 215 -17.15 -0.93 17.65
CA GLU A 215 -16.98 0.43 18.17
C GLU A 215 -15.72 0.54 19.04
N ALA A 216 -15.55 -0.34 20.02
CA ALA A 216 -14.34 -0.45 20.80
C ALA A 216 -13.31 -1.34 20.10
N TRP A 217 -12.04 -0.93 20.08
CA TRP A 217 -10.96 -1.71 19.48
C TRP A 217 -10.82 -3.10 20.10
N SER A 218 -11.03 -3.23 21.41
CA SER A 218 -10.97 -4.50 22.15
C SER A 218 -11.99 -5.54 21.69
N ASP A 219 -13.05 -5.11 21.02
CA ASP A 219 -14.18 -5.96 20.62
C ASP A 219 -14.08 -6.38 19.14
N TRP A 220 -13.03 -5.94 18.44
CA TRP A 220 -12.74 -6.42 17.09
C TRP A 220 -12.44 -7.91 17.12
N SER A 221 -12.93 -8.62 16.11
CA SER A 221 -12.60 -10.04 15.95
C SER A 221 -11.96 -10.32 14.60
N PHE A 222 -11.10 -11.33 14.60
CA PHE A 222 -10.24 -11.68 13.49
C PHE A 222 -10.51 -13.13 13.08
N GLY A 223 -10.64 -13.36 11.78
CA GLY A 223 -10.73 -14.69 11.20
C GLY A 223 -9.38 -15.41 11.16
N PRO A 224 -9.37 -16.70 10.83
CA PRO A 224 -8.12 -17.43 10.64
C PRO A 224 -7.32 -16.85 9.47
N VAL A 225 -6.00 -16.94 9.56
CA VAL A 225 -5.11 -16.59 8.44
C VAL A 225 -5.12 -17.71 7.41
N SER A 226 -5.33 -17.33 6.15
CA SER A 226 -5.23 -18.21 4.99
C SER A 226 -4.16 -17.70 4.01
N GLU A 227 -3.61 -18.60 3.21
CA GLU A 227 -2.76 -18.22 2.08
C GLU A 227 -3.64 -17.85 0.89
N MET A 228 -3.45 -16.64 0.37
CA MET A 228 -4.21 -16.12 -0.77
C MET A 228 -3.47 -16.32 -2.08
N LEU A 229 -2.18 -15.99 -2.12
CA LEU A 229 -1.35 -16.10 -3.32
C LEU A 229 0.10 -16.36 -2.96
N ARG A 230 0.77 -17.20 -3.74
CA ARG A 230 2.20 -17.50 -3.63
C ARG A 230 2.91 -17.30 -4.96
N PRO A 231 4.23 -17.02 -4.97
CA PRO A 231 4.98 -16.85 -6.21
C PRO A 231 4.87 -18.06 -7.14
N ALA A 232 4.51 -17.82 -8.40
CA ALA A 232 4.58 -18.78 -9.49
C ALA A 232 5.97 -18.74 -10.18
N PRO A 233 6.39 -19.82 -10.87
CA PRO A 233 7.60 -19.80 -11.68
C PRO A 233 7.58 -18.70 -12.75
N GLY A 234 8.74 -18.15 -13.08
CA GLY A 234 8.87 -17.07 -14.06
C GLY A 234 8.98 -15.72 -13.37
N TRP A 235 8.36 -14.68 -13.90
CA TRP A 235 8.62 -13.30 -13.45
C TRP A 235 8.34 -13.07 -11.94
N GLU A 236 7.43 -13.83 -11.33
CA GLU A 236 7.14 -13.76 -9.89
C GLU A 236 8.23 -14.38 -9.00
N GLY A 237 9.15 -15.16 -9.57
CA GLY A 237 10.30 -15.73 -8.86
C GLY A 237 10.02 -17.05 -8.13
N GLY A 238 8.90 -17.72 -8.37
CA GLY A 238 8.60 -19.02 -7.75
C GLY A 238 9.55 -20.16 -8.15
N ASP A 239 10.37 -19.97 -9.19
CA ASP A 239 11.48 -20.84 -9.61
C ASP A 239 12.79 -20.59 -8.84
N LEU A 240 12.85 -19.50 -8.06
CA LEU A 240 14.04 -19.11 -7.30
C LEU A 240 14.06 -19.75 -5.90
N PRO A 241 15.23 -19.79 -5.22
CA PRO A 241 15.34 -20.37 -3.89
C PRO A 241 14.34 -19.79 -2.89
N VAL A 242 13.74 -20.67 -2.08
CA VAL A 242 12.91 -20.26 -0.94
C VAL A 242 13.83 -19.78 0.18
N ALA A 243 13.71 -18.51 0.56
CA ALA A 243 14.42 -17.89 1.67
C ALA A 243 13.47 -17.02 2.48
N ALA A 244 13.83 -16.74 3.74
CA ALA A 244 13.11 -15.77 4.55
C ALA A 244 13.37 -14.37 4.01
N SER A 245 12.31 -13.58 3.80
CA SER A 245 12.47 -12.21 3.35
C SER A 245 13.04 -11.32 4.47
N ILE A 246 13.78 -10.29 4.06
CA ILE A 246 14.39 -9.31 4.98
C ILE A 246 13.76 -7.92 4.81
N MET A 247 13.88 -7.10 5.84
CA MET A 247 13.45 -5.70 5.80
C MET A 247 14.21 -4.94 4.69
N GLY A 248 13.54 -3.99 4.03
CA GLY A 248 14.15 -3.15 2.99
C GLY A 248 13.78 -3.50 1.55
N THR A 249 14.41 -2.79 0.61
CA THR A 249 14.21 -2.95 -0.84
C THR A 249 14.93 -4.19 -1.37
N VAL A 250 14.48 -4.69 -2.52
CA VAL A 250 15.16 -5.75 -3.25
C VAL A 250 15.21 -5.39 -4.74
N MET A 251 16.41 -5.24 -5.28
CA MET A 251 16.61 -4.86 -6.69
C MET A 251 16.69 -6.06 -7.63
N GLU A 252 16.95 -7.24 -7.08
CA GLU A 252 17.02 -8.50 -7.82
C GLU A 252 15.70 -9.28 -7.72
N ARG A 253 15.46 -10.14 -8.71
CA ARG A 253 14.29 -11.03 -8.67
C ARG A 253 14.48 -12.05 -7.56
N VAL A 254 13.48 -12.17 -6.67
CA VAL A 254 13.45 -13.12 -5.54
C VAL A 254 12.11 -13.86 -5.47
N ASN A 255 12.04 -14.95 -4.72
CA ASN A 255 10.82 -15.75 -4.51
C ASN A 255 9.89 -15.07 -3.48
N GLU A 256 9.32 -13.91 -3.83
CA GLU A 256 8.54 -13.09 -2.91
C GLU A 256 7.39 -12.34 -3.61
N LEU A 257 6.21 -12.29 -2.98
CA LEU A 257 5.10 -11.39 -3.34
C LEU A 257 4.89 -10.33 -2.25
N ARG A 258 4.62 -9.08 -2.66
CA ARG A 258 4.48 -7.91 -1.77
C ARG A 258 3.32 -7.00 -2.19
N ASP A 259 3.03 -5.99 -1.38
CA ASP A 259 2.11 -4.86 -1.64
C ASP A 259 0.76 -5.23 -2.30
N PRO A 260 -0.08 -6.03 -1.62
CA PRO A 260 -1.39 -6.40 -2.14
C PRO A 260 -2.37 -5.22 -2.14
N ALA A 261 -3.18 -5.11 -3.19
CA ALA A 261 -4.36 -4.23 -3.20
C ALA A 261 -5.54 -4.93 -3.89
N LEU A 262 -6.62 -5.13 -3.13
CA LEU A 262 -7.87 -5.72 -3.62
C LEU A 262 -8.77 -4.64 -4.23
N PHE A 263 -9.48 -4.98 -5.30
CA PHE A 263 -10.43 -4.08 -5.93
C PHE A 263 -11.57 -4.85 -6.62
N LEU A 264 -12.66 -4.14 -6.92
CA LEU A 264 -13.78 -4.68 -7.70
C LEU A 264 -13.68 -4.24 -9.16
N ASP A 265 -13.87 -5.21 -10.05
CA ASP A 265 -14.16 -4.94 -11.46
C ASP A 265 -15.27 -5.88 -11.93
N GLN A 266 -16.33 -5.30 -12.51
CA GLN A 266 -17.48 -6.05 -13.06
C GLN A 266 -18.09 -7.07 -12.08
N GLY A 267 -18.14 -6.71 -10.79
CA GLY A 267 -18.70 -7.56 -9.74
C GLY A 267 -17.79 -8.69 -9.27
N GLN A 268 -16.56 -8.79 -9.79
CA GLN A 268 -15.55 -9.74 -9.36
C GLN A 268 -14.45 -9.07 -8.56
N VAL A 269 -13.91 -9.80 -7.59
CA VAL A 269 -12.77 -9.35 -6.78
C VAL A 269 -11.47 -9.70 -7.49
N TRP A 270 -10.58 -8.72 -7.56
CA TRP A 270 -9.25 -8.84 -8.14
C TRP A 270 -8.22 -8.33 -7.15
N ILE A 271 -6.97 -8.76 -7.31
CA ILE A 271 -5.83 -8.29 -6.54
C ILE A 271 -4.74 -7.79 -7.49
N THR A 272 -4.20 -6.61 -7.21
CA THR A 272 -2.89 -6.20 -7.71
C THR A 272 -1.82 -6.46 -6.67
N TYR A 273 -0.61 -6.82 -7.07
CA TYR A 273 0.49 -7.13 -6.16
C TYR A 273 1.85 -6.96 -6.84
N CYS A 274 2.90 -6.81 -6.06
CA CYS A 274 4.28 -6.88 -6.53
C CYS A 274 4.78 -8.33 -6.51
N GLY A 275 5.45 -8.77 -7.58
CA GLY A 275 6.04 -10.11 -7.70
C GLY A 275 7.52 -10.07 -8.05
N GLY A 276 8.22 -11.16 -7.76
CA GLY A 276 9.67 -11.21 -7.92
C GLY A 276 10.38 -10.28 -6.94
N GLY A 277 9.83 -10.12 -5.74
CA GLY A 277 10.15 -8.99 -4.85
C GLY A 277 9.45 -7.72 -5.32
N GLU A 278 10.22 -6.81 -5.94
CA GLU A 278 9.74 -5.51 -6.45
C GLU A 278 9.92 -5.40 -7.98
N SER A 279 10.06 -6.55 -8.67
CA SER A 279 10.43 -6.63 -10.09
C SER A 279 9.28 -6.37 -11.07
N GLY A 280 8.02 -6.46 -10.63
CA GLY A 280 6.87 -6.26 -11.49
C GLY A 280 5.55 -6.27 -10.74
N ILE A 281 4.48 -5.84 -11.41
CA ILE A 281 3.13 -5.78 -10.87
C ILE A 281 2.25 -6.83 -11.56
N GLY A 282 1.62 -7.70 -10.78
CA GLY A 282 0.67 -8.70 -11.24
C GLY A 282 -0.77 -8.28 -10.95
N ILE A 283 -1.70 -8.86 -11.72
CA ILE A 283 -3.14 -8.77 -11.47
C ILE A 283 -3.70 -10.18 -11.52
N ALA A 284 -4.41 -10.59 -10.47
CA ALA A 284 -5.02 -11.92 -10.39
C ALA A 284 -6.48 -11.82 -9.94
N ARG A 285 -7.31 -12.74 -10.42
CA ARG A 285 -8.68 -12.89 -9.93
C ARG A 285 -8.66 -13.58 -8.57
N VAL A 286 -9.48 -13.11 -7.64
CA VAL A 286 -9.63 -13.71 -6.32
C VAL A 286 -10.93 -14.49 -6.27
N GLU A 287 -10.86 -15.77 -5.89
CA GLU A 287 -12.03 -16.62 -5.69
C GLU A 287 -12.37 -16.69 -4.20
N GLY A 288 -13.66 -16.73 -3.87
CA GLY A 288 -14.12 -17.00 -2.51
C GLY A 288 -14.19 -15.79 -1.56
N LEU A 289 -14.15 -14.56 -2.09
CA LEU A 289 -14.49 -13.34 -1.36
C LEU A 289 -15.87 -12.80 -1.77
#